data_AF-A0A2A5QP99-F1
#
_entry.id   AF-A0A2A5QP99-F1
#
_cell.length_a   1.000
_cell.length_b   1.000
_cell.length_c   1.000
_cell.angle_alpha   90.00
_cell.angle_beta   90.00
_cell.angle_gamma   90.00
#
_symmetry.space_group_name_H-M   'P 1'
#
loop_
_entity.id
_entity.type
_entity.pdbx_description
1 polymer ?
#
loop_
_entity_poly.entity_id
_entity_poly.type
_entity_poly.pdbx_seq_one_letter_code
_entity_poly.pdbx_strand_id
1 'polypeptide(L)'
;MSNPFDDLESEDDDTAPDTTPRKGPSESEDVAGSDPEREIADTLESDPSETGPAFEYSAVRQKPLYARGETWDEFEKTFRTTIAPKLAEADVVDEETRELHDALVKLGIEQPERIAELMLEARRDS
;
A
#
# COMPACT_ATOMS: atom_id res chain seq x y z
N MET A 1 -21.70 45.46 -2.35
CA MET A 1 -21.22 44.22 -1.69
C MET A 1 -19.77 44.47 -1.28
N SER A 2 -19.48 44.41 0.02
CA SER A 2 -18.12 44.56 0.56
C SER A 2 -17.37 43.24 0.43
N ASN A 3 -16.10 43.29 0.03
CA ASN A 3 -15.25 42.11 -0.12
C ASN A 3 -14.87 41.55 1.27
N PRO A 4 -14.95 40.23 1.49
CA PRO A 4 -14.73 39.58 2.79
C PRO A 4 -13.26 39.24 3.10
N PHE A 5 -12.29 39.76 2.33
CA PHE A 5 -10.86 39.45 2.46
C PHE A 5 -10.01 40.67 2.89
N ASP A 6 -10.66 41.73 3.37
CA ASP A 6 -10.02 43.00 3.78
C ASP A 6 -9.50 42.97 5.23
N ASP A 7 -9.71 41.87 5.97
CA ASP A 7 -9.43 41.74 7.40
C ASP A 7 -8.16 40.90 7.73
N LEU A 8 -7.30 40.64 6.75
CA LEU A 8 -6.13 39.76 6.92
C LEU A 8 -4.78 40.40 6.58
N GLU A 9 -4.71 41.71 6.36
CA GLU A 9 -3.46 42.41 6.00
C GLU A 9 -3.00 43.46 7.03
N SER A 10 -3.11 43.19 8.33
CA SER A 10 -2.40 43.98 9.34
C SER A 10 -2.25 43.20 10.65
N GLU A 11 -1.03 42.77 10.99
CA GLU A 11 -0.43 42.83 12.34
C GLU A 11 0.90 42.05 12.36
N ASP A 12 1.98 42.75 12.02
CA ASP A 12 3.33 42.53 12.57
C ASP A 12 3.29 42.62 14.11
N ASP A 13 4.03 41.77 14.83
CA ASP A 13 5.16 42.17 15.70
C ASP A 13 5.56 41.08 16.72
N ASP A 14 6.87 41.07 17.00
CA ASP A 14 7.69 40.36 18.00
C ASP A 14 7.03 39.67 19.21
N THR A 15 7.52 38.47 19.58
CA THR A 15 8.01 38.10 20.94
C THR A 15 8.49 36.62 20.99
N ALA A 16 9.78 36.40 21.23
CA ALA A 16 10.31 35.22 21.95
C ALA A 16 10.52 35.61 23.43
N PRO A 17 10.53 34.74 24.47
CA PRO A 17 11.39 33.53 24.55
C PRO A 17 10.88 32.36 25.46
N ASP A 18 11.73 31.33 25.57
CA ASP A 18 12.10 30.63 26.81
C ASP A 18 11.70 29.14 27.03
N THR A 19 12.77 28.34 27.04
CA THR A 19 13.13 27.11 27.78
C THR A 19 12.08 26.24 28.51
N THR A 20 12.07 24.91 28.25
CA THR A 20 12.80 23.89 29.07
C THR A 20 12.59 22.44 28.55
N PRO A 21 13.57 21.53 28.74
CA PRO A 21 13.54 20.12 28.30
C PRO A 21 13.34 19.13 29.47
N ARG A 22 12.62 18.00 29.26
CA ARG A 22 12.61 16.77 30.11
C ARG A 22 11.47 15.83 29.66
N LYS A 23 11.47 14.49 29.75
CA LYS A 23 12.35 13.45 30.33
C LYS A 23 11.71 12.09 29.89
N GLY A 24 12.44 11.16 29.28
CA GLY A 24 12.20 9.72 29.54
C GLY A 24 12.91 9.35 30.87
N PRO A 25 12.55 8.30 31.63
CA PRO A 25 12.71 6.89 31.19
C PRO A 25 11.80 5.83 31.88
N SER A 26 12.04 4.54 31.57
CA SER A 26 11.86 3.31 32.40
C SER A 26 10.43 2.83 32.70
N GLU A 27 10.11 1.54 32.85
CA GLU A 27 10.82 0.25 32.73
C GLU A 27 9.75 -0.87 32.69
N SER A 28 10.20 -2.03 32.24
CA SER A 28 9.57 -3.35 32.12
C SER A 28 8.70 -3.82 33.30
N GLU A 29 7.64 -4.59 32.99
CA GLU A 29 7.20 -5.71 33.83
C GLU A 29 6.90 -6.94 32.97
N ASP A 30 7.79 -7.94 33.14
CA ASP A 30 7.70 -9.34 32.76
C ASP A 30 6.57 -10.03 33.54
N VAL A 31 5.67 -10.73 32.84
CA VAL A 31 4.90 -11.83 33.43
C VAL A 31 4.94 -13.04 32.49
N ALA A 32 5.91 -13.91 32.77
CA ALA A 32 5.94 -15.28 32.30
C ALA A 32 4.79 -16.08 32.91
N GLY A 33 4.00 -16.72 32.05
CA GLY A 33 3.02 -17.75 32.43
C GLY A 33 3.05 -18.86 31.39
N SER A 34 3.82 -19.90 31.65
CA SER A 34 3.78 -21.18 30.92
C SER A 34 2.90 -22.16 31.69
N ASP A 35 1.92 -22.78 31.02
CA ASP A 35 1.61 -24.24 31.07
C ASP A 35 0.46 -24.58 30.07
N PRO A 36 0.11 -25.85 29.77
CA PRO A 36 0.52 -26.57 28.56
C PRO A 36 -0.67 -27.01 27.68
N GLU A 37 -0.33 -27.55 26.50
CA GLU A 37 -1.14 -28.47 25.66
C GLU A 37 -2.67 -28.29 25.62
N ARG A 38 -3.13 -27.65 24.54
CA ARG A 38 -4.31 -28.14 23.82
C ARG A 38 -3.90 -28.47 22.38
N GLU A 39 -3.62 -29.75 22.15
CA GLU A 39 -3.84 -30.36 20.84
C GLU A 39 -5.35 -30.29 20.57
N ILE A 40 -5.77 -29.21 19.91
CA ILE A 40 -6.96 -29.21 19.08
C ILE A 40 -6.44 -29.38 17.67
N ALA A 41 -6.47 -30.64 17.20
CA ALA A 41 -6.45 -30.95 15.78
C ALA A 41 -7.76 -30.39 15.20
N ASP A 42 -7.75 -29.08 14.99
CA ASP A 42 -8.84 -28.33 14.43
C ASP A 42 -8.52 -28.24 12.94
N THR A 43 -9.17 -29.10 12.16
CA THR A 43 -9.36 -28.87 10.73
C THR A 43 -10.24 -27.63 10.59
N LEU A 44 -9.66 -26.46 10.83
CA LEU A 44 -10.26 -25.19 10.55
C LEU A 44 -9.97 -24.92 9.07
N GLU A 45 -11.04 -24.85 8.30
CA GLU A 45 -11.06 -24.11 7.04
C GLU A 45 -10.35 -22.78 7.32
N SER A 46 -9.14 -22.64 6.78
CA SER A 46 -8.36 -21.40 6.90
C SER A 46 -9.23 -20.27 6.36
N ASP A 47 -9.54 -19.30 7.22
CA ASP A 47 -10.26 -18.09 6.84
C ASP A 47 -9.48 -17.45 5.67
N PRO A 48 -10.12 -17.02 4.58
CA PRO A 48 -9.42 -16.37 3.47
C PRO A 48 -8.61 -15.13 3.89
N SER A 49 -8.93 -14.53 5.03
CA SER A 49 -8.13 -13.47 5.66
C SER A 49 -6.88 -13.98 6.42
N GLU A 50 -6.78 -15.28 6.70
CA GLU A 50 -5.60 -15.94 7.26
C GLU A 50 -4.59 -16.37 6.19
N THR A 51 -4.95 -16.32 4.90
CA THR A 51 -4.05 -16.77 3.83
C THR A 51 -2.80 -15.90 3.70
N GLY A 52 -2.85 -14.66 4.19
CA GLY A 52 -1.76 -13.71 4.16
C GLY A 52 -1.15 -13.55 2.75
N PRO A 53 0.00 -12.88 2.64
CA PRO A 53 0.71 -12.83 1.38
C PRO A 53 1.27 -14.21 1.00
N ALA A 54 1.13 -14.61 -0.26
CA ALA A 54 1.65 -15.83 -0.86
C ALA A 54 3.19 -15.97 -0.77
N PHE A 55 3.92 -14.89 -0.45
CA PHE A 55 5.37 -14.92 -0.25
C PHE A 55 5.88 -13.86 0.73
N GLU A 56 7.05 -14.08 1.31
CA GLU A 56 7.69 -13.22 2.33
C GLU A 56 8.32 -11.93 1.77
N TYR A 57 8.39 -10.86 2.58
CA TYR A 57 8.94 -9.55 2.16
C TYR A 57 10.42 -9.60 1.79
N SER A 58 11.19 -10.52 2.39
CA SER A 58 12.63 -10.66 2.11
C SER A 58 12.94 -11.09 0.67
N ALA A 59 11.94 -11.61 -0.07
CA ALA A 59 12.09 -12.01 -1.47
C ALA A 59 11.90 -10.85 -2.46
N VAL A 60 11.58 -9.64 -2.00
CA VAL A 60 11.08 -8.54 -2.83
C VAL A 60 12.19 -7.55 -3.19
N ARG A 61 12.17 -7.08 -4.43
CA ARG A 61 12.96 -5.92 -4.86
C ARG A 61 12.03 -4.73 -5.07
N GLN A 62 12.15 -3.73 -4.21
CA GLN A 62 11.39 -2.49 -4.33
C GLN A 62 11.98 -1.62 -5.45
N LYS A 63 11.15 -1.28 -6.44
CA LYS A 63 11.48 -0.32 -7.50
C LYS A 63 10.29 0.64 -7.67
N PRO A 64 10.55 1.94 -7.88
CA PRO A 64 9.47 2.88 -8.14
C PRO A 64 8.84 2.62 -9.52
N LEU A 65 7.51 2.76 -9.60
CA LEU A 65 6.72 2.67 -10.82
C LEU A 65 6.15 4.06 -11.16
N TYR A 66 6.41 4.53 -12.37
CA TYR A 66 6.00 5.87 -12.83
C TYR A 66 5.04 5.76 -14.01
N ALA A 67 3.78 5.43 -13.73
CA ALA A 67 2.71 5.49 -14.73
C ALA A 67 2.19 6.92 -14.89
N ARG A 68 1.66 7.26 -16.07
CA ARG A 68 0.89 8.50 -16.26
C ARG A 68 -0.40 8.41 -15.46
N GLY A 69 -0.90 9.54 -14.93
CA GLY A 69 -2.10 9.58 -14.08
C GLY A 69 -3.32 8.90 -14.71
N GLU A 70 -3.64 9.23 -15.97
CA GLU A 70 -4.76 8.62 -16.70
C GLU A 70 -4.64 7.10 -16.81
N THR A 71 -3.42 6.59 -17.06
CA THR A 71 -3.15 5.14 -17.13
C THR A 71 -3.31 4.48 -15.76
N TRP A 72 -2.90 5.17 -14.69
CA TRP A 72 -3.07 4.69 -13.33
C TRP A 72 -4.55 4.59 -12.94
N ASP A 73 -5.33 5.62 -13.26
CA ASP A 73 -6.77 5.66 -12.98
C ASP A 73 -7.53 4.56 -13.73
N GLU A 74 -7.18 4.33 -15.01
CA GLU A 74 -7.75 3.24 -15.81
C GLU A 74 -7.38 1.87 -15.24
N PHE A 75 -6.15 1.71 -14.76
CA PHE A 75 -5.70 0.49 -14.10
C PHE A 75 -6.48 0.25 -12.79
N GLU A 76 -6.60 1.25 -11.91
CA GLU A 76 -7.37 1.13 -10.66
C GLU A 76 -8.82 0.76 -10.91
N LYS A 77 -9.44 1.36 -11.93
CA LYS A 77 -10.81 1.03 -12.34
C LYS A 77 -10.88 -0.43 -12.79
N THR A 78 -10.02 -0.85 -13.72
CA THR A 78 -9.97 -2.22 -14.25
C THR A 78 -9.75 -3.23 -13.13
N PHE A 79 -8.88 -2.89 -12.18
CA PHE A 79 -8.61 -3.70 -11.01
C PHE A 79 -9.89 -3.94 -10.20
N ARG A 80 -10.57 -2.86 -9.77
CA ARG A 80 -11.80 -2.95 -8.97
C ARG A 80 -12.96 -3.62 -9.70
N THR A 81 -13.07 -3.46 -11.01
CA THR A 81 -14.23 -3.98 -11.78
C THR A 81 -14.01 -5.38 -12.35
N THR A 82 -12.78 -5.86 -12.42
CA THR A 82 -12.46 -7.09 -13.16
C THR A 82 -11.49 -8.00 -12.42
N ILE A 83 -10.39 -7.46 -11.89
CA ILE A 83 -9.38 -8.29 -11.22
C ILE A 83 -9.85 -8.68 -9.83
N ALA A 84 -10.22 -7.72 -8.99
CA ALA A 84 -10.66 -7.96 -7.61
C ALA A 84 -11.90 -8.88 -7.53
N PRO A 85 -12.96 -8.71 -8.36
CA PRO A 85 -14.08 -9.64 -8.36
C PRO A 85 -13.68 -11.09 -8.72
N LYS A 86 -12.73 -11.26 -9.64
CA LYS A 86 -12.23 -12.57 -10.04
C LYS A 86 -11.38 -13.23 -8.96
N LEU A 87 -10.63 -12.44 -8.19
CA LEU A 87 -9.89 -12.92 -7.02
C LEU A 87 -10.86 -13.30 -5.89
N ALA A 88 -11.90 -12.50 -5.67
CA ALA A 88 -12.95 -12.81 -4.71
C ALA A 88 -13.72 -14.11 -5.05
N GLU A 89 -13.94 -14.43 -6.34
CA GLU A 89 -14.49 -15.74 -6.75
C GLU A 89 -13.62 -16.93 -6.31
N ALA A 90 -12.32 -16.70 -6.13
CA ALA A 90 -11.36 -17.68 -5.64
C ALA A 90 -11.08 -17.54 -4.12
N ASP A 91 -11.92 -16.78 -3.41
CA ASP A 91 -11.79 -16.48 -1.98
C ASP A 91 -10.49 -15.76 -1.61
N VAL A 92 -9.91 -15.02 -2.55
CA VAL A 92 -8.75 -14.14 -2.31
C VAL A 92 -9.26 -12.72 -2.13
N VAL A 93 -9.32 -12.25 -0.88
CA VAL A 93 -9.93 -10.96 -0.51
C VAL A 93 -8.89 -9.93 -0.04
N ASP A 94 -7.81 -10.37 0.62
CA ASP A 94 -6.71 -9.50 1.06
C ASP A 94 -5.58 -9.49 0.04
N GLU A 95 -5.83 -8.82 -1.08
CA GLU A 95 -4.88 -8.72 -2.19
C GLU A 95 -3.75 -7.75 -1.86
N GLU A 96 -2.62 -8.30 -1.41
CA GLU A 96 -1.41 -7.52 -1.20
C GLU A 96 -0.93 -6.89 -2.51
N THR A 97 -0.72 -5.57 -2.50
CA THR A 97 -0.26 -4.76 -3.65
C THR A 97 0.98 -5.35 -4.33
N ARG A 98 1.79 -6.06 -3.55
CA ARG A 98 2.99 -6.74 -3.99
C ARG A 98 2.74 -7.94 -4.92
N GLU A 99 1.72 -8.75 -4.66
CA GLU A 99 1.39 -9.90 -5.53
C GLU A 99 0.88 -9.43 -6.88
N LEU A 100 0.08 -8.38 -6.87
CA LEU A 100 -0.35 -7.68 -8.06
C LEU A 100 0.85 -7.20 -8.87
N HIS A 101 1.83 -6.55 -8.22
CA HIS A 101 3.05 -6.11 -8.91
C HIS A 101 3.86 -7.28 -9.48
N ASP A 102 4.00 -8.38 -8.76
CA ASP A 102 4.70 -9.57 -9.27
C ASP A 102 3.96 -10.20 -10.47
N ALA A 103 2.64 -10.30 -10.41
CA ALA A 103 1.81 -10.77 -11.52
C ALA A 103 1.94 -9.88 -12.76
N LEU A 104 1.96 -8.55 -12.58
CA LEU A 104 2.19 -7.60 -13.69
C LEU A 104 3.58 -7.78 -14.31
N VAL A 105 4.62 -7.98 -13.50
CA VAL A 105 5.98 -8.24 -14.00
C VAL A 105 6.05 -9.56 -14.75
N LYS A 106 5.43 -10.63 -14.23
CA LYS A 106 5.31 -11.93 -14.91
C LYS A 106 4.60 -11.80 -16.26
N LEU A 107 3.47 -11.09 -16.31
CA LEU A 107 2.76 -10.82 -17.57
C LEU A 107 3.64 -10.08 -18.58
N GLY A 108 4.42 -9.09 -18.13
CA GLY A 108 5.37 -8.39 -18.99
C GLY A 108 6.51 -9.28 -19.53
N ILE A 109 6.94 -10.29 -18.75
CA ILE A 109 7.91 -11.29 -19.19
C ILE A 109 7.28 -12.28 -20.18
N GLU A 110 6.01 -12.62 -20.01
CA GLU A 110 5.26 -13.50 -20.92
C GLU A 110 4.92 -12.82 -22.25
N GLN A 111 4.77 -11.50 -22.26
CA GLN A 111 4.41 -10.70 -23.44
C GLN A 111 5.40 -9.56 -23.73
N PRO A 112 6.70 -9.86 -23.93
CA PRO A 112 7.73 -8.83 -24.03
C PRO A 112 7.58 -7.97 -25.29
N GLU A 113 7.13 -8.54 -26.41
CA GLU A 113 6.87 -7.79 -27.64
C GLU A 113 5.75 -6.77 -27.45
N ARG A 114 4.69 -7.12 -26.72
CA ARG A 114 3.57 -6.21 -26.46
C ARG A 114 4.01 -5.00 -25.62
N ILE A 115 4.89 -5.23 -24.64
CA ILE A 115 5.50 -4.14 -23.87
C ILE A 115 6.32 -3.22 -24.80
N ALA A 116 7.14 -3.80 -25.70
CA ALA A 116 7.93 -3.02 -26.65
C ALA A 116 7.05 -2.18 -27.59
N GLU A 117 5.94 -2.73 -28.08
CA GLU A 117 4.95 -2.01 -28.89
C GLU A 117 4.37 -0.80 -28.15
N LEU A 118 3.86 -1.02 -26.93
CA LEU A 118 3.29 0.05 -26.09
C LEU A 118 4.30 1.18 -25.84
N MET A 119 5.58 0.84 -25.62
CA MET A 119 6.65 1.83 -25.46
C MET A 119 6.93 2.62 -26.74
N LEU A 120 6.87 1.98 -27.91
CA LEU A 120 7.06 2.64 -29.20
C LEU A 120 5.86 3.53 -29.56
N GLU A 121 4.63 3.08 -29.28
CA GLU A 121 3.40 3.87 -29.43
C GLU A 121 3.48 5.14 -28.57
N ALA A 122 3.78 5.01 -27.28
CA ALA A 122 3.90 6.16 -26.37
C ALA A 122 4.97 7.18 -26.81
N ARG A 123 6.04 6.73 -27.49
CA ARG A 123 7.07 7.61 -28.06
C ARG A 123 6.65 8.33 -29.34
N ARG A 124 5.70 7.78 -30.10
CA ARG A 124 5.14 8.44 -31.28
C ARG A 124 4.13 9.52 -30.90
N ASP A 125 3.45 9.32 -29.78
CA ASP A 125 2.40 10.21 -29.28
C ASP A 125 2.92 11.31 -28.33
N SER A 126 4.23 11.32 -28.03
CA SER A 126 4.92 12.35 -27.23
C SER A 126 5.61 13.38 -28.12
#